data_AF-A0A0B7ALE5-F1
#
_entry.id   AF-A0A0B7ALE5-F1
#
_cell.length_a   1.000
_cell.length_b   1.000
_cell.length_c   1.000
_cell.angle_alpha   90.00
_cell.angle_beta   90.00
_cell.angle_gamma   90.00
#
_symmetry.space_group_name_H-M   'P 1'
#
loop_
_entity.id
_entity.type
_entity.pdbx_description
1 polymer ?
#
loop_
_entity_poly.entity_id
_entity_poly.type
_entity_poly.pdbx_seq_one_letter_code
_entity_poly.pdbx_strand_id
1 'polypeptide(L)'
;GYQYNDRCVNTQTTTQDYTTPNSLNTSSQNDENTNTPSGPLEHSTDNSQQNVHYFCDSSRENLVYINANSSLVLRSPNYGRGTYDNNQNCNLVLRSGAYPLIVSIYFTTFELEGQQTCYYDSFCFAGFTACGTWPTGRTYQYILPEYTSSTFFFKSDGSITFAGFEIFVTTVRVNDDQEVEVVTGGIGFDSSTINFTTTTYH
;
A
#
# COMPACT_ATOMS: atom_id res chain seq x y z
N GLY A 1 22.39 7.71 -13.93
CA GLY A 1 21.74 6.47 -13.46
C GLY A 1 21.14 6.78 -12.12
N TYR A 2 19.81 6.90 -12.07
CA TYR A 2 19.11 7.22 -10.83
C TYR A 2 18.92 5.93 -10.04
N GLN A 3 19.67 5.77 -8.95
CA GLN A 3 19.33 4.78 -7.93
C GLN A 3 18.09 5.30 -7.21
N TYR A 4 16.93 4.81 -7.62
CA TYR A 4 15.69 5.00 -6.88
C TYR A 4 15.87 4.27 -5.54
N ASN A 5 15.68 5.00 -4.43
CA ASN A 5 15.97 4.56 -3.06
C ASN A 5 15.65 3.07 -2.80
N ASP A 6 16.67 2.22 -2.71
CA ASP A 6 16.59 0.82 -2.22
C ASP A 6 16.22 0.71 -0.72
N ARG A 7 15.86 1.82 -0.06
CA ARG A 7 15.45 1.82 1.34
C ARG A 7 13.94 1.92 1.41
N CYS A 8 13.34 0.99 2.16
CA CYS A 8 11.98 1.17 2.63
C CYS A 8 11.94 2.40 3.51
N VAL A 9 11.51 3.53 2.96
CA VAL A 9 11.34 4.76 3.69
C VAL A 9 9.87 4.85 4.07
N ASN A 10 9.59 5.25 5.31
CA ASN A 10 8.24 5.65 5.71
C ASN A 10 7.90 6.98 4.99
N THR A 11 7.59 6.92 3.70
CA THR A 11 7.23 8.09 2.90
C THR A 11 5.75 8.39 3.09
N GLN A 12 5.39 9.05 4.19
CA GLN A 12 4.12 9.74 4.27
C GLN A 12 4.24 10.99 3.39
N THR A 13 3.58 10.98 2.23
CA THR A 13 3.58 12.15 1.34
C THR A 13 2.22 12.84 1.42
N THR A 14 2.22 14.10 1.86
CA THR A 14 1.06 14.99 1.76
C THR A 14 1.01 15.57 0.35
N THR A 15 -0.03 15.29 -0.43
CA THR A 15 -0.25 15.99 -1.71
C THR A 15 -1.04 17.28 -1.47
N GLN A 16 -0.32 18.36 -1.17
CA GLN A 16 -0.79 19.73 -1.39
C GLN A 16 -0.09 20.24 -2.66
N ASP A 17 -0.63 19.91 -3.83
CA ASP A 17 -0.26 20.57 -5.09
C ASP A 17 -1.53 20.77 -5.91
N TYR A 18 -2.30 21.79 -5.55
CA TYR A 18 -3.22 22.43 -6.48
C TYR A 18 -2.38 23.30 -7.42
N THR A 19 -1.91 22.73 -8.53
CA THR A 19 -1.50 23.53 -9.69
C THR A 19 -2.64 23.56 -10.69
N THR A 20 -3.25 24.74 -10.78
CA THR A 20 -4.25 25.10 -11.79
C THR A 20 -3.62 25.09 -13.19
N PRO A 21 -4.24 24.45 -14.20
CA PRO A 21 -3.89 24.70 -15.59
C PRO A 21 -4.50 26.04 -16.02
N ASN A 22 -3.62 27.01 -16.25
CA ASN A 22 -3.97 28.26 -16.91
C ASN A 22 -4.29 28.00 -18.41
N SER A 23 -5.11 28.90 -18.93
CA SER A 23 -5.84 28.88 -20.20
C SER A 23 -5.07 28.55 -21.49
N LEU A 24 -5.78 27.90 -22.43
CA LEU A 24 -6.15 28.38 -23.78
C LEU A 24 -6.44 27.17 -24.70
N ASN A 25 -7.69 26.93 -25.08
CA ASN A 25 -8.17 27.33 -26.41
C ASN A 25 -9.69 27.07 -26.53
N THR A 26 -10.36 28.07 -27.09
CA THR A 26 -11.79 28.21 -27.37
C THR A 26 -12.24 27.36 -28.55
N SER A 27 -13.40 26.68 -28.42
CA SER A 27 -14.51 26.77 -29.38
C SER A 27 -15.73 25.96 -28.92
N SER A 28 -16.81 26.68 -28.59
CA SER A 28 -18.25 26.46 -28.96
C SER A 28 -18.86 25.04 -28.79
N GLN A 29 -20.00 24.80 -28.13
CA GLN A 29 -21.23 25.58 -27.96
C GLN A 29 -21.99 25.19 -26.68
N ASN A 30 -22.85 26.13 -26.28
CA ASN A 30 -23.89 26.17 -25.25
C ASN A 30 -24.65 24.86 -24.97
N ASP A 31 -24.94 24.62 -23.68
CA ASP A 31 -26.32 24.69 -23.18
C ASP A 31 -26.34 24.80 -21.64
N GLU A 32 -27.04 25.81 -21.14
CA GLU A 32 -27.35 26.03 -19.73
C GLU A 32 -28.34 24.96 -19.24
N ASN A 33 -28.01 24.26 -18.15
CA ASN A 33 -29.03 23.96 -17.16
C ASN A 33 -28.41 23.80 -15.77
N THR A 34 -28.78 24.72 -14.89
CA THR A 34 -28.43 24.81 -13.47
C THR A 34 -29.15 23.74 -12.66
N ASN A 35 -28.43 22.98 -11.84
CA ASN A 35 -28.80 22.65 -10.45
C ASN A 35 -27.72 21.80 -9.77
N THR A 36 -26.92 22.43 -8.91
CA THR A 36 -26.06 21.77 -7.91
C THR A 36 -26.88 21.58 -6.63
N PRO A 37 -26.80 20.41 -5.98
CA PRO A 37 -26.30 20.43 -4.61
C PRO A 37 -25.07 19.53 -4.43
N SER A 38 -24.03 20.10 -3.81
CA SER A 38 -22.83 19.41 -3.36
C SER A 38 -23.16 18.44 -2.23
N GLY A 39 -23.04 17.15 -2.51
CA GLY A 39 -22.93 16.08 -1.51
C GLY A 39 -21.63 15.31 -1.74
N PRO A 40 -21.07 14.62 -0.72
CA PRO A 40 -19.90 13.79 -0.92
C PRO A 40 -20.21 12.73 -1.97
N LEU A 41 -19.32 12.57 -2.96
CA LEU A 41 -19.40 11.48 -3.91
C LEU A 41 -19.20 10.16 -3.14
N GLU A 42 -20.29 9.53 -2.70
CA GLU A 42 -20.27 8.12 -2.31
C GLU A 42 -20.03 7.29 -3.56
N HIS A 43 -18.76 6.94 -3.78
CA HIS A 43 -18.40 5.94 -4.77
C HIS A 43 -18.69 4.55 -4.17
N SER A 44 -19.94 4.11 -4.32
CA SER A 44 -20.32 2.71 -4.08
C SER A 44 -19.84 1.88 -5.27
N THR A 45 -18.82 1.04 -5.04
CA THR A 45 -18.42 -0.01 -5.99
C THR A 45 -18.64 -1.40 -5.41
N ASP A 46 -19.23 -2.24 -6.26
CA ASP A 46 -19.45 -3.66 -6.08
C ASP A 46 -18.19 -4.40 -5.56
N ASN A 47 -18.32 -5.02 -4.39
CA ASN A 47 -17.26 -5.22 -3.40
C ASN A 47 -16.59 -6.61 -3.48
N SER A 48 -16.74 -7.34 -4.59
CA SER A 48 -16.26 -8.73 -4.69
C SER A 48 -15.04 -8.94 -5.60
N GLN A 49 -14.77 -8.07 -6.58
CA GLN A 49 -13.57 -8.14 -7.44
C GLN A 49 -12.57 -6.99 -7.28
N GLN A 50 -12.95 -5.87 -6.62
CA GLN A 50 -12.04 -4.74 -6.42
C GLN A 50 -11.07 -4.92 -5.25
N ASN A 51 -11.34 -5.86 -4.34
CA ASN A 51 -10.53 -6.00 -3.13
C ASN A 51 -9.25 -6.81 -3.33
N VAL A 52 -9.06 -7.50 -4.46
CA VAL A 52 -7.81 -8.23 -4.74
C VAL A 52 -6.95 -7.41 -5.68
N HIS A 53 -5.72 -7.09 -5.30
CA HIS A 53 -4.75 -6.37 -6.11
C HIS A 53 -3.50 -7.22 -6.36
N TYR A 54 -3.15 -7.42 -7.63
CA TYR A 54 -1.92 -8.08 -8.01
C TYR A 54 -0.85 -7.02 -8.29
N PHE A 55 0.31 -7.16 -7.65
CA PHE A 55 1.46 -6.34 -8.00
C PHE A 55 1.83 -6.56 -9.47
N CYS A 56 2.32 -5.50 -10.11
CA CYS A 56 2.78 -5.49 -11.50
C CYS A 56 1.71 -5.77 -12.55
N ASP A 57 0.43 -5.76 -12.17
CA ASP A 57 -0.68 -5.80 -13.12
C ASP A 57 -0.87 -4.41 -13.75
N SER A 58 -0.28 -4.21 -14.93
CA SER A 58 -0.38 -2.94 -15.67
C SER A 58 -1.78 -2.60 -16.19
N SER A 59 -2.74 -3.53 -16.06
CA SER A 59 -4.14 -3.27 -16.41
C SER A 59 -4.91 -2.52 -15.32
N ARG A 60 -4.30 -2.34 -14.14
CA ARG A 60 -4.92 -1.69 -12.97
C ARG A 60 -4.11 -0.51 -12.47
N GLU A 61 -4.81 0.47 -11.92
CA GLU A 61 -4.16 1.59 -11.23
C GLU A 61 -3.45 1.09 -9.96
N ASN A 62 -2.29 1.66 -9.67
CA ASN A 62 -1.53 1.39 -8.45
C ASN A 62 -1.94 2.30 -7.28
N LEU A 63 -3.17 2.82 -7.27
CA LEU A 63 -3.70 3.70 -6.23
C LEU A 63 -5.04 3.17 -5.73
N VAL A 64 -5.19 3.06 -4.41
CA VAL A 64 -6.46 2.69 -3.77
C VAL A 64 -6.79 3.69 -2.67
N TYR A 65 -8.00 4.25 -2.76
CA TYR A 65 -8.57 5.07 -1.69
C TYR A 65 -9.16 4.16 -0.62
N ILE A 66 -8.72 4.34 0.63
CA ILE A 66 -9.16 3.53 1.77
C ILE A 66 -9.86 4.39 2.83
N ASN A 67 -10.88 3.81 3.43
CA ASN A 67 -11.68 4.40 4.52
C ASN A 67 -11.62 3.47 5.73
N ALA A 68 -12.39 3.78 6.79
CA ALA A 68 -12.60 2.81 7.87
C ALA A 68 -13.34 1.57 7.34
N ASN A 69 -12.96 0.39 7.84
CA ASN A 69 -13.52 -0.92 7.47
C ASN A 69 -13.27 -1.34 6.01
N SER A 70 -12.27 -0.75 5.33
CA SER A 70 -11.80 -1.27 4.05
C SER A 70 -11.03 -2.57 4.25
N SER A 71 -11.10 -3.45 3.23
CA SER A 71 -10.40 -4.73 3.20
C SER A 71 -9.76 -4.92 1.83
N LEU A 72 -8.49 -5.31 1.77
CA LEU A 72 -7.79 -5.64 0.53
C LEU A 72 -6.99 -6.94 0.67
N VAL A 73 -6.78 -7.61 -0.44
CA VAL A 73 -5.90 -8.76 -0.61
C VAL A 73 -4.84 -8.35 -1.61
N LEU A 74 -3.58 -8.35 -1.22
CA LEU A 74 -2.46 -8.05 -2.09
C LEU A 74 -1.74 -9.33 -2.47
N ARG A 75 -1.44 -9.52 -3.75
CA ARG A 75 -0.77 -10.71 -4.27
C ARG A 75 0.44 -10.34 -5.11
N SER A 76 1.50 -11.11 -5.02
CA SER A 76 2.59 -11.05 -6.00
C SER A 76 2.10 -11.45 -7.40
N PRO A 77 2.83 -11.10 -8.47
CA PRO A 77 2.56 -11.63 -9.80
C PRO A 77 2.47 -13.17 -9.77
N ASN A 78 1.56 -13.72 -10.58
CA ASN A 78 1.38 -15.16 -10.74
C ASN A 78 1.00 -15.96 -9.48
N TYR A 79 0.65 -15.30 -8.36
CA TYR A 79 0.26 -16.00 -7.13
C TYR A 79 -0.84 -17.05 -7.38
N GLY A 80 -0.61 -18.27 -6.87
CA GLY A 80 -1.49 -19.42 -7.04
C GLY A 80 -1.43 -20.10 -8.42
N ARG A 81 -0.65 -19.55 -9.37
CA ARG A 81 -0.43 -20.12 -10.71
C ARG A 81 1.02 -20.53 -10.96
N GLY A 82 1.95 -19.97 -10.19
CA GLY A 82 3.38 -20.22 -10.30
C GLY A 82 4.16 -19.32 -9.36
N THR A 83 5.43 -19.07 -9.71
CA THR A 83 6.29 -18.14 -9.00
C THR A 83 6.19 -16.73 -9.59
N TYR A 84 6.55 -15.71 -8.81
CA TYR A 84 6.65 -14.35 -9.35
C TYR A 84 7.74 -14.23 -10.42
N ASP A 85 7.66 -13.19 -11.23
CA ASP A 85 8.63 -12.92 -12.30
C ASP A 85 9.91 -12.25 -11.75
N ASN A 86 11.01 -12.38 -12.49
CA ASN A 86 12.24 -11.62 -12.23
C ASN A 86 12.07 -10.14 -12.61
N ASN A 87 12.98 -9.31 -12.10
CA ASN A 87 13.15 -7.88 -12.42
C ASN A 87 11.87 -7.05 -12.21
N GLN A 88 11.05 -7.42 -11.23
CA GLN A 88 9.86 -6.67 -10.88
C GLN A 88 10.23 -5.47 -10.01
N ASN A 89 9.54 -4.36 -10.22
CA ASN A 89 9.64 -3.18 -9.38
C ASN A 89 8.29 -2.45 -9.43
N CYS A 90 7.43 -2.80 -8.50
CA CYS A 90 6.03 -2.42 -8.53
C CYS A 90 5.60 -1.92 -7.16
N ASN A 91 4.64 -1.02 -7.15
CA ASN A 91 4.14 -0.41 -5.94
C ASN A 91 2.61 -0.36 -5.94
N LEU A 92 2.03 -0.26 -4.75
CA LEU A 92 0.62 0.05 -4.54
C LEU A 92 0.52 1.16 -3.49
N VAL A 93 -0.15 2.25 -3.83
CA VAL A 93 -0.37 3.40 -2.98
C VAL A 93 -1.73 3.27 -2.31
N LEU A 94 -1.76 3.29 -0.98
CA LEU A 94 -2.96 3.52 -0.20
C LEU A 94 -3.10 5.01 0.09
N ARG A 95 -4.28 5.57 -0.15
CA ARG A 95 -4.60 6.96 0.15
C ARG A 95 -5.76 7.04 1.14
N SER A 96 -5.53 7.72 2.25
CA SER A 96 -6.55 7.95 3.27
C SER A 96 -7.44 9.15 2.93
N GLY A 97 -8.66 9.09 3.42
CA GLY A 97 -9.61 10.20 3.43
C GLY A 97 -9.48 11.08 4.67
N ALA A 98 -10.62 11.54 5.19
CA ALA A 98 -10.72 12.54 6.24
C ALA A 98 -10.38 12.06 7.67
N TYR A 99 -10.04 10.78 7.84
CA TYR A 99 -9.76 10.21 9.15
C TYR A 99 -8.45 9.43 9.13
N PRO A 100 -7.69 9.45 10.24
CA PRO A 100 -6.55 8.57 10.43
C PRO A 100 -7.02 7.11 10.52
N LEU A 101 -6.23 6.21 9.96
CA LEU A 101 -6.54 4.78 9.89
C LEU A 101 -5.42 3.95 10.51
N ILE A 102 -5.77 2.99 11.35
CA ILE A 102 -4.88 1.86 11.64
C ILE A 102 -4.97 0.93 10.44
N VAL A 103 -3.88 0.80 9.71
CA VAL A 103 -3.76 -0.17 8.63
C VAL A 103 -3.07 -1.39 9.20
N SER A 104 -3.82 -2.49 9.25
CA SER A 104 -3.34 -3.79 9.73
C SER A 104 -3.05 -4.66 8.52
N ILE A 105 -1.85 -5.25 8.48
CA ILE A 105 -1.52 -6.25 7.48
C ILE A 105 -1.27 -7.61 8.11
N TYR A 106 -1.60 -8.65 7.37
CA TYR A 106 -1.47 -10.04 7.77
C TYR A 106 -0.94 -10.84 6.59
N PHE A 107 0.14 -11.58 6.79
CA PHE A 107 0.68 -12.49 5.77
C PHE A 107 -0.10 -13.80 5.81
N THR A 108 -0.90 -14.05 4.77
CA THR A 108 -1.56 -15.35 4.57
C THR A 108 -0.55 -16.37 4.04
N THR A 109 0.30 -15.93 3.11
CA THR A 109 1.45 -16.68 2.60
C THR A 109 2.54 -15.67 2.25
N PHE A 110 3.80 -15.99 2.53
CA PHE A 110 4.91 -15.12 2.18
C PHE A 110 6.18 -15.95 1.98
N GLU A 111 6.66 -15.99 0.75
CA GLU A 111 7.85 -16.71 0.33
C GLU A 111 8.52 -15.94 -0.81
N LEU A 112 9.57 -15.20 -0.46
CA LEU A 112 10.45 -14.50 -1.40
C LEU A 112 11.88 -15.05 -1.26
N GLU A 113 12.77 -14.73 -2.21
CA GLU A 113 14.17 -15.07 -2.06
C GLU A 113 14.74 -14.45 -0.78
N GLY A 114 15.26 -15.32 0.09
CA GLY A 114 15.78 -14.91 1.39
C GLY A 114 17.24 -14.46 1.30
N GLN A 115 17.51 -13.25 1.79
CA GLN A 115 18.85 -12.75 2.01
C GLN A 115 18.87 -11.92 3.29
N GLN A 116 19.97 -11.91 4.05
CA GLN A 116 20.04 -11.31 5.39
C GLN A 116 19.56 -9.85 5.47
N THR A 117 19.73 -9.09 4.38
CA THR A 117 19.33 -7.68 4.25
C THR A 117 18.21 -7.46 3.23
N CYS A 118 17.57 -8.53 2.75
CA CYS A 118 16.53 -8.49 1.72
C CYS A 118 16.92 -7.68 0.47
N TYR A 119 18.18 -7.83 0.05
CA TYR A 119 18.72 -7.05 -1.06
C TYR A 119 18.27 -7.55 -2.43
N TYR A 120 18.02 -8.86 -2.57
CA TYR A 120 17.55 -9.48 -3.82
C TYR A 120 16.07 -9.18 -4.02
N ASP A 121 15.22 -9.97 -3.37
CA ASP A 121 13.77 -9.81 -3.40
C ASP A 121 13.27 -9.19 -2.10
N SER A 122 12.28 -8.32 -2.19
CA SER A 122 11.69 -7.72 -1.00
C SER A 122 10.25 -7.23 -1.19
N PHE A 123 9.50 -7.34 -0.10
CA PHE A 123 8.28 -6.59 0.13
C PHE A 123 8.54 -5.51 1.18
N CYS A 124 8.10 -4.29 0.93
CA CYS A 124 8.31 -3.17 1.84
C CYS A 124 7.00 -2.41 2.12
N PHE A 125 6.82 -2.02 3.39
CA PHE A 125 5.76 -1.10 3.82
C PHE A 125 6.16 -0.40 5.11
N ALA A 126 5.76 0.86 5.32
CA ALA A 126 5.95 1.59 6.59
C ALA A 126 7.38 1.52 7.18
N GLY A 127 8.42 1.50 6.33
CA GLY A 127 9.83 1.38 6.77
C GLY A 127 10.30 -0.04 7.13
N PHE A 128 9.42 -1.03 7.04
CA PHE A 128 9.70 -2.45 7.18
C PHE A 128 10.00 -3.09 5.83
N THR A 129 11.06 -3.90 5.77
CA THR A 129 11.41 -4.71 4.59
C THR A 129 11.45 -6.20 4.97
N ALA A 130 10.72 -7.02 4.24
CA ALA A 130 10.69 -8.47 4.39
C ALA A 130 11.07 -9.23 3.13
N CYS A 131 11.73 -10.36 3.34
CA CYS A 131 12.08 -11.37 2.34
C CYS A 131 12.12 -12.75 3.01
N GLY A 132 12.45 -13.81 2.27
CA GLY A 132 12.44 -15.17 2.82
C GLY A 132 11.02 -15.67 3.10
N THR A 133 10.87 -16.51 4.13
CA THR A 133 9.58 -17.09 4.52
C THR A 133 9.11 -16.50 5.84
N TRP A 134 7.87 -15.99 5.86
CA TRP A 134 7.30 -15.42 7.08
C TRP A 134 6.13 -16.26 7.60
N PRO A 135 6.05 -16.46 8.93
CA PRO A 135 4.97 -17.22 9.51
C PRO A 135 3.64 -16.46 9.40
N THR A 136 2.57 -17.21 9.18
CA THR A 136 1.20 -16.72 9.37
C THR A 136 0.92 -16.48 10.85
N GLY A 137 -0.01 -15.58 11.19
CA GLY A 137 -0.50 -15.43 12.57
C GLY A 137 -0.02 -14.18 13.30
N ARG A 138 0.83 -13.34 12.68
CA ARG A 138 1.19 -12.02 13.21
C ARG A 138 0.56 -10.92 12.38
N THR A 139 -0.02 -9.94 13.07
CA THR A 139 -0.51 -8.70 12.48
C THR A 139 0.53 -7.61 12.66
N TYR A 140 0.77 -6.86 11.60
CA TYR A 140 1.65 -5.69 11.63
C TYR A 140 0.81 -4.45 11.36
N GLN A 141 0.92 -3.45 12.23
CA GLN A 141 0.08 -2.26 12.16
C GLN A 141 0.92 -1.03 11.86
N TYR A 142 0.34 -0.08 11.15
CA TYR A 142 0.85 1.29 11.09
C TYR A 142 -0.31 2.27 11.07
N ILE A 143 -0.07 3.50 11.53
CA ILE A 143 -1.07 4.57 11.43
C ILE A 143 -0.83 5.31 10.12
N LEU A 144 -1.86 5.34 9.28
CA LEU A 144 -1.94 6.19 8.10
C LEU A 144 -2.71 7.47 8.47
N PRO A 145 -2.04 8.64 8.58
CA PRO A 145 -2.73 9.88 8.87
C PRO A 145 -3.76 10.24 7.81
N GLU A 146 -4.75 11.06 8.16
CA GLU A 146 -5.74 11.62 7.25
C GLU A 146 -5.10 12.39 6.08
N TYR A 147 -5.71 12.30 4.90
CA TYR A 147 -5.26 12.98 3.68
C TYR A 147 -3.81 12.72 3.26
N THR A 148 -3.21 11.61 3.73
CA THR A 148 -1.86 11.19 3.36
C THR A 148 -1.89 9.94 2.49
N SER A 149 -0.71 9.45 2.13
CA SER A 149 -0.57 8.20 1.41
C SER A 149 0.59 7.39 1.99
N SER A 150 0.47 6.07 1.86
CA SER A 150 1.52 5.11 2.18
C SER A 150 1.62 4.11 1.03
N THR A 151 2.82 3.61 0.79
CA THR A 151 3.11 2.79 -0.38
C THR A 151 3.65 1.44 0.04
N PHE A 152 3.04 0.39 -0.50
CA PHE A 152 3.61 -0.95 -0.52
C PHE A 152 4.52 -1.09 -1.74
N PHE A 153 5.68 -1.69 -1.58
CA PHE A 153 6.62 -1.97 -2.66
C PHE A 153 6.90 -3.47 -2.74
N PHE A 154 6.99 -3.98 -3.96
CA PHE A 154 7.52 -5.29 -4.26
C PHE A 154 8.62 -5.17 -5.31
N LYS A 155 9.77 -5.77 -5.02
CA LYS A 155 10.93 -5.83 -5.90
C LYS A 155 11.40 -7.28 -6.01
N SER A 156 11.78 -7.70 -7.23
CA SER A 156 12.55 -8.91 -7.46
C SER A 156 13.79 -8.65 -8.31
N ASP A 157 14.84 -9.46 -8.11
CA ASP A 157 16.08 -9.34 -8.86
C ASP A 157 16.09 -10.16 -10.17
N GLY A 158 17.25 -10.36 -10.78
CA GLY A 158 17.36 -11.05 -12.07
C GLY A 158 17.18 -12.57 -12.01
N SER A 159 17.01 -13.17 -10.84
CA SER A 159 17.03 -14.62 -10.63
C SER A 159 16.19 -15.09 -9.44
N ILE A 160 16.11 -16.42 -9.26
CA ILE A 160 15.51 -17.14 -8.12
C ILE A 160 14.15 -16.59 -7.66
N THR A 161 13.08 -17.24 -8.09
CA THR A 161 11.73 -16.85 -7.65
C THR A 161 11.03 -17.97 -6.91
N PHE A 162 10.12 -17.57 -6.02
CA PHE A 162 9.33 -18.45 -5.16
C PHE A 162 7.83 -18.19 -5.35
N ALA A 163 6.99 -18.85 -4.54
CA ALA A 163 5.53 -18.72 -4.64
C ALA A 163 5.01 -17.29 -4.43
N GLY A 164 5.82 -16.42 -3.82
CA GLY A 164 5.48 -15.02 -3.61
C GLY A 164 4.63 -14.82 -2.37
N PHE A 165 3.64 -13.94 -2.43
CA PHE A 165 2.86 -13.58 -1.25
C PHE A 165 1.38 -13.40 -1.53
N GLU A 166 0.61 -13.59 -0.46
CA GLU A 166 -0.74 -13.08 -0.30
C GLU A 166 -0.82 -12.38 1.06
N ILE A 167 -1.25 -11.13 1.06
CA ILE A 167 -1.30 -10.25 2.22
C ILE A 167 -2.71 -9.72 2.35
N PHE A 168 -3.32 -9.94 3.51
CA PHE A 168 -4.61 -9.35 3.84
C PHE A 168 -4.39 -8.02 4.56
N VAL A 169 -5.08 -6.98 4.10
CA VAL A 169 -5.00 -5.62 4.62
C VAL A 169 -6.39 -5.22 5.10
N THR A 170 -6.48 -4.73 6.33
CA THR A 170 -7.71 -4.16 6.89
C THR A 170 -7.44 -2.80 7.49
N THR A 171 -8.47 -1.96 7.53
CA THR A 171 -8.38 -0.62 8.08
C THR A 171 -9.47 -0.39 9.11
N VAL A 172 -9.10 0.25 10.22
CA VAL A 172 -10.06 0.78 11.19
C VAL A 172 -9.70 2.23 11.48
N ARG A 173 -10.71 3.04 11.80
CA ARG A 173 -10.47 4.42 12.23
C ARG A 173 -9.67 4.39 13.54
N VAL A 174 -8.65 5.24 13.65
CA VAL A 174 -7.98 5.49 14.92
C VAL A 174 -8.91 6.32 15.80
N ASN A 175 -9.13 5.89 17.04
CA ASN A 175 -9.85 6.69 18.03
C ASN A 175 -8.85 7.53 18.84
N ASP A 176 -9.32 8.66 19.37
CA ASP A 176 -8.54 9.50 20.27
C ASP A 176 -8.09 8.69 21.50
N ASP A 177 -6.85 8.92 21.92
CA ASP A 177 -6.18 8.24 23.03
C ASP A 177 -6.05 6.70 22.87
N GLN A 178 -6.26 6.18 21.66
CA GLN A 178 -6.03 4.78 21.37
C GLN A 178 -4.52 4.49 21.29
N GLU A 179 -4.05 3.59 22.14
CA GLU A 179 -2.71 3.01 22.03
C GLU A 179 -2.68 1.95 20.93
N VAL A 180 -1.69 2.06 20.04
CA VAL A 180 -1.47 1.13 18.93
C VAL A 180 0.00 0.75 18.90
N GLU A 181 0.31 -0.55 18.88
CA GLU A 181 1.66 -1.03 18.58
C GLU A 181 1.88 -0.96 17.07
N VAL A 182 2.71 -0.03 16.62
CA VAL A 182 3.00 0.19 15.20
C VAL A 182 4.40 -0.27 14.84
N VAL A 183 4.53 -0.79 13.62
CA VAL A 183 5.82 -1.02 13.00
C VAL A 183 6.52 0.32 12.78
N THR A 184 7.76 0.43 13.22
CA THR A 184 8.62 1.61 13.00
C THR A 184 9.74 1.35 12.00
N GLY A 185 9.94 0.08 11.64
CA GLY A 185 10.79 -0.35 10.55
C GLY A 185 11.50 -1.66 10.86
N GLY A 186 12.57 -1.93 10.12
CA GLY A 186 13.35 -3.16 10.27
C GLY A 186 13.55 -3.84 8.92
N ILE A 187 14.57 -4.68 8.84
CA ILE A 187 14.92 -5.43 7.64
C ILE A 187 15.22 -6.84 8.07
N GLY A 188 14.61 -7.83 7.44
CA GLY A 188 15.06 -9.20 7.66
C GLY A 188 14.24 -10.28 6.98
N PHE A 189 14.79 -11.48 7.09
CA PHE A 189 14.19 -12.71 6.61
C PHE A 189 13.24 -13.35 7.65
N ASP A 190 13.15 -12.76 8.85
CA ASP A 190 12.23 -13.17 9.91
C ASP A 190 11.77 -11.98 10.76
N SER A 191 10.77 -12.23 11.62
CA SER A 191 10.09 -11.20 12.40
C SER A 191 10.85 -10.65 13.62
N SER A 192 12.01 -11.21 13.96
CA SER A 192 12.83 -10.79 15.11
C SER A 192 13.60 -9.49 14.87
N THR A 193 13.78 -9.10 13.61
CA THR A 193 14.52 -7.89 13.22
C THR A 193 13.62 -6.67 13.04
N ILE A 194 12.33 -6.81 13.35
CA ILE A 194 11.33 -5.76 13.17
C ILE A 194 11.16 -4.97 14.44
N ASN A 195 11.15 -3.65 14.29
CA ASN A 195 11.01 -2.70 15.37
C ASN A 195 9.56 -2.27 15.49
N PHE A 196 9.11 -2.18 16.74
CA PHE A 196 7.78 -1.76 17.10
C PHE A 196 7.86 -0.63 18.13
N THR A 197 6.85 0.23 18.14
CA THR A 197 6.61 1.16 19.24
C THR A 197 5.13 1.21 19.54
N THR A 198 4.77 1.37 20.80
CA THR A 198 3.42 1.80 21.16
C THR A 198 3.33 3.30 20.91
N THR A 199 2.29 3.73 20.20
CA THR A 199 2.00 5.13 19.95
C THR A 199 0.55 5.43 20.34
N THR A 200 0.33 6.61 20.89
CA THR A 200 -1.00 7.15 21.17
C THR A 200 -1.31 8.20 20.12
N TYR A 201 -2.43 8.04 19.43
CA TYR A 201 -2.88 9.05 18.48
C TYR A 201 -3.73 10.10 19.22
N HIS A 202 -3.42 11.38 18.97
CA HIS A 202 -4.05 12.54 19.60
C HIS A 202 -4.62 13.48 18.55
#